data_AF-A0A972N3Z1-F1
#
_entry.id   AF-A0A972N3Z1-F1
#
_cell.length_a   1.000
_cell.length_b   1.000
_cell.length_c   1.000
_cell.angle_alpha   90.00
_cell.angle_beta   90.00
_cell.angle_gamma   90.00
#
_symmetry.space_group_name_H-M   'P 1'
#
loop_
_entity.id
_entity.type
_entity.pdbx_description
1 polymer ?
#
loop_
_entity_poly.entity_id
_entity_poly.type
_entity_poly.pdbx_seq_one_letter_code
_entity_poly.pdbx_strand_id
1 'polypeptide(L)'
;MEWPSAVEFGVLLSLVLGALPPDVAANPIKLVSWALIRTYQLFLSDIQPDVCNFAHPMTCSRYGRKAVERYGLWGVLMASDRLQRCNPLSHELAGYIYDVKGGKLVDTMELFAPNAPQVPRIPLR
;
A
#
# COMPACT_ATOMS: atom_id res chain seq x y z
N MET A 1 -23.38 -6.07 -18.28
CA MET A 1 -21.95 -5.73 -18.16
C MET A 1 -21.60 -4.89 -19.37
N GLU A 2 -22.02 -3.63 -19.32
CA GLU A 2 -21.76 -2.65 -20.37
C GLU A 2 -20.32 -2.17 -20.17
N TRP A 3 -19.47 -2.41 -21.16
CA TRP A 3 -18.09 -1.94 -21.12
C TRP A 3 -18.06 -0.41 -21.28
N PRO A 4 -17.24 0.31 -20.51
CA PRO A 4 -17.15 1.76 -20.61
C PRO A 4 -16.73 2.16 -22.03
N SER A 5 -17.36 3.21 -22.57
CA SER A 5 -17.03 3.74 -23.89
C SER A 5 -15.61 4.31 -23.93
N ALA A 6 -15.02 4.48 -25.12
CA ALA A 6 -13.67 5.05 -25.27
C ALA A 6 -13.49 6.42 -24.58
N VAL A 7 -14.58 7.17 -24.40
CA VAL A 7 -14.60 8.46 -23.69
C VAL A 7 -14.41 8.26 -22.18
N GLU A 8 -15.04 7.24 -21.59
CA GLU A 8 -14.88 6.92 -20.16
C GLU A 8 -13.47 6.39 -19.86
N PHE A 9 -12.89 5.59 -20.76
CA PHE A 9 -11.47 5.22 -20.69
C PHE A 9 -10.55 6.44 -20.80
N GLY A 10 -10.87 7.39 -21.68
CA GLY A 10 -10.11 8.64 -21.83
C GLY A 10 -10.17 9.55 -20.60
N VAL A 11 -11.31 9.62 -19.92
CA VAL A 11 -11.48 10.36 -18.65
C VAL A 11 -10.73 9.65 -17.52
N LEU A 12 -10.83 8.33 -17.42
CA LEU A 12 -10.06 7.52 -16.46
C LEU A 12 -8.55 7.70 -16.66
N LEU A 13 -8.07 7.65 -17.90
CA LEU A 13 -6.66 7.85 -18.24
C LEU A 13 -6.19 9.27 -17.89
N SER A 14 -7.04 10.29 -18.14
CA SER A 14 -6.74 11.69 -17.80
C SER A 14 -6.71 11.93 -16.29
N LEU A 15 -7.58 11.28 -15.51
CA LEU A 15 -7.58 11.35 -14.05
C LEU A 15 -6.40 10.60 -13.42
N VAL A 16 -5.94 9.52 -14.06
CA VAL A 16 -4.76 8.76 -13.61
C VAL A 16 -3.47 9.51 -13.94
N LEU A 17 -3.36 10.11 -15.12
CA LEU A 17 -2.16 10.86 -15.54
C LEU A 17 -2.09 12.28 -14.95
N GLY A 18 -3.22 12.96 -14.76
CA GLY A 18 -3.26 14.32 -14.19
C GLY A 18 -2.89 14.40 -12.72
N ALA A 19 -2.97 13.29 -12.00
CA ALA A 19 -2.56 13.17 -10.59
C ALA A 19 -1.17 12.52 -10.41
N LEU A 20 -0.44 12.28 -11.51
CA LEU A 20 0.85 11.61 -11.49
C LEU A 20 1.94 12.55 -10.96
N PRO A 21 2.61 12.22 -9.83
CA PRO A 21 3.73 13.03 -9.36
C PRO A 21 4.88 13.01 -10.38
N PRO A 22 5.54 14.15 -10.65
CA PRO A 22 6.61 14.21 -11.65
C PRO A 22 7.81 13.31 -11.30
N ASP A 23 8.07 13.09 -10.02
CA ASP A 23 9.12 12.18 -9.54
C ASP A 23 8.76 10.70 -9.77
N VAL A 24 7.47 10.38 -9.83
CA VAL A 24 6.98 9.03 -10.19
C VAL A 24 7.09 8.82 -11.70
N ALA A 25 6.74 9.83 -12.50
CA ALA A 25 6.86 9.76 -13.96
C ALA A 25 8.31 9.54 -14.44
N ALA A 26 9.30 10.09 -13.72
CA ALA A 26 10.71 9.98 -14.06
C ALA A 26 11.33 8.61 -13.76
N ASN A 27 10.69 7.76 -12.95
CA ASN A 27 11.23 6.46 -12.55
C ASN A 27 10.28 5.31 -12.96
N PRO A 28 10.74 4.37 -13.82
CA PRO A 28 9.87 3.33 -14.36
C PRO A 28 9.30 2.39 -13.28
N ILE A 29 10.07 2.11 -12.21
CA ILE A 29 9.62 1.25 -11.11
C ILE A 29 8.54 1.95 -10.31
N LYS A 30 8.74 3.25 -10.00
CA LYS A 30 7.73 4.05 -9.32
C LYS A 30 6.45 4.13 -10.16
N LEU A 31 6.60 4.43 -11.45
CA LEU A 31 5.48 4.58 -12.38
C LEU A 31 4.62 3.32 -12.46
N VAL A 32 5.23 2.17 -12.76
CA VAL A 32 4.52 0.89 -12.90
C VAL A 32 3.84 0.52 -11.59
N SER A 33 4.57 0.58 -10.48
CA SER A 33 4.03 0.19 -9.17
C SER A 33 2.90 1.13 -8.72
N TRP A 34 3.06 2.43 -8.92
CA TRP A 34 2.04 3.43 -8.60
C TRP A 34 0.78 3.24 -9.45
N ALA A 35 0.94 3.03 -10.76
CA ALA A 35 -0.16 2.82 -11.68
C ALA A 35 -0.96 1.55 -11.31
N LEU A 36 -0.28 0.44 -10.99
CA LEU A 36 -0.93 -0.78 -10.53
C LEU A 36 -1.76 -0.56 -9.26
N ILE A 37 -1.19 0.13 -8.27
CA ILE A 37 -1.89 0.43 -7.01
C ILE A 37 -3.06 1.40 -7.26
N ARG A 38 -2.91 2.36 -8.17
CA ARG A 38 -3.97 3.32 -8.49
C ARG A 38 -5.13 2.66 -9.23
N THR A 39 -4.84 1.80 -10.20
CA THR A 39 -5.84 0.94 -10.86
C THR A 39 -6.58 0.11 -9.84
N TYR A 40 -5.88 -0.54 -8.89
CA TYR A 40 -6.53 -1.26 -7.79
C TYR A 40 -7.49 -0.36 -6.98
N GLN A 41 -7.07 0.86 -6.63
CA GLN A 41 -7.91 1.82 -5.89
C GLN A 41 -9.10 2.36 -6.67
N LEU A 42 -9.15 2.21 -7.98
CA LEU A 42 -10.25 2.70 -8.81
C LEU A 42 -11.27 1.61 -9.13
N PHE A 43 -10.81 0.36 -9.28
CA PHE A 43 -11.65 -0.73 -9.75
C PHE A 43 -11.99 -1.76 -8.66
N LEU A 44 -11.09 -1.96 -7.68
CA LEU A 44 -11.17 -3.08 -6.74
C LEU A 44 -11.41 -2.63 -5.29
N SER A 45 -11.08 -1.39 -4.92
CA SER A 45 -11.20 -0.96 -3.52
C SER A 45 -12.63 -0.93 -2.99
N ASP A 46 -13.61 -0.63 -3.84
CA ASP A 46 -15.02 -0.50 -3.43
C ASP A 46 -15.64 -1.86 -3.05
N ILE A 47 -15.03 -2.96 -3.50
CA ILE A 47 -15.47 -4.33 -3.21
C ILE A 47 -14.97 -4.77 -1.82
N GLN A 48 -13.91 -4.14 -1.28
CA GLN A 48 -13.28 -4.56 -0.04
C GLN A 48 -14.01 -3.98 1.18
N PRO A 49 -14.58 -4.81 2.09
CA PRO A 49 -15.15 -4.32 3.34
C PRO A 49 -14.08 -3.73 4.27
N ASP A 50 -14.48 -2.90 5.24
CA ASP A 50 -13.56 -2.25 6.20
C ASP A 50 -13.05 -3.21 7.29
N VAL A 51 -12.25 -4.19 6.88
CA VAL A 51 -11.65 -5.24 7.72
C VAL A 51 -10.15 -5.04 7.94
N CYS A 52 -9.67 -3.80 7.84
CA CYS A 52 -8.24 -3.51 7.92
C CYS A 52 -7.70 -3.75 9.34
N ASN A 53 -6.70 -4.64 9.43
CA ASN A 53 -5.97 -4.99 10.66
C ASN A 53 -5.03 -3.89 11.16
N PHE A 54 -4.76 -2.87 10.32
CA PHE A 54 -3.87 -1.75 10.69
C PHE A 54 -4.64 -0.55 11.23
N ALA A 55 -4.02 0.14 12.18
CA ALA A 55 -4.52 1.36 12.78
C ALA A 55 -4.76 2.41 11.68
N HIS A 56 -5.99 2.89 11.60
CA HIS A 56 -6.41 3.91 10.65
C HIS A 56 -5.57 5.19 10.90
N PRO A 57 -4.97 5.81 9.86
CA PRO A 57 -5.64 6.12 8.58
C PRO A 57 -5.10 5.45 7.31
N MET A 58 -4.13 4.53 7.40
CA MET A 58 -3.51 3.95 6.20
C MET A 58 -3.93 2.50 5.96
N THR A 59 -4.74 2.30 4.93
CA THR A 59 -4.96 0.98 4.31
C THR A 59 -3.69 0.52 3.59
N CYS A 60 -3.54 -0.80 3.35
CA CYS A 60 -2.38 -1.35 2.65
C CYS A 60 -2.14 -0.71 1.26
N SER A 61 -3.21 -0.40 0.53
CA SER A 61 -3.12 0.27 -0.79
C SER A 61 -2.67 1.73 -0.66
N ARG A 62 -3.15 2.48 0.35
CA ARG A 62 -2.71 3.86 0.61
C ARG A 62 -1.26 3.91 1.07
N TYR A 63 -0.88 2.98 1.96
CA TYR A 63 0.50 2.81 2.41
C TYR A 63 1.41 2.47 1.25
N GLY A 64 1.07 1.46 0.45
CA GLY A 64 1.89 1.01 -0.67
C GLY A 64 2.13 2.11 -1.70
N ARG A 65 1.08 2.88 -2.04
CA ARG A 65 1.22 4.04 -2.94
C ARG A 65 2.23 5.06 -2.40
N LYS A 66 2.11 5.42 -1.12
CA LYS A 66 3.00 6.39 -0.47
C LYS A 66 4.43 5.86 -0.30
N ALA A 67 4.59 4.59 0.01
CA ALA A 67 5.88 3.94 0.14
C ALA A 67 6.60 3.89 -1.21
N VAL A 68 5.91 3.54 -2.30
CA VAL A 68 6.46 3.57 -3.66
C VAL A 68 6.85 4.99 -4.09
N GLU A 69 5.98 5.98 -3.86
CA GLU A 69 6.27 7.40 -4.13
C GLU A 69 7.57 7.83 -3.46
N ARG A 70 7.74 7.51 -2.17
CA ARG A 70 8.88 7.97 -1.38
C ARG A 70 10.16 7.15 -1.57
N TYR A 71 10.05 5.83 -1.70
CA TYR A 71 11.19 4.89 -1.60
C TYR A 71 11.39 4.00 -2.83
N GLY A 72 10.56 4.10 -3.86
CA GLY A 72 10.70 3.31 -5.09
C GLY A 72 10.64 1.80 -4.84
N LEU A 73 11.68 1.06 -5.24
CA LEU A 73 11.75 -0.40 -5.07
C LEU A 73 11.64 -0.83 -3.59
N TRP A 74 12.28 -0.11 -2.68
CA TRP A 74 12.12 -0.35 -1.24
C TRP A 74 10.67 -0.14 -0.79
N GLY A 75 9.98 0.81 -1.41
CA GLY A 75 8.55 1.04 -1.21
C GLY A 75 7.69 -0.14 -1.62
N VAL A 76 8.04 -0.81 -2.71
CA VAL A 76 7.38 -2.05 -3.14
C VAL A 76 7.60 -3.15 -2.10
N LEU A 77 8.83 -3.34 -1.64
CA LEU A 77 9.14 -4.35 -0.61
C LEU A 77 8.40 -4.08 0.70
N MET A 78 8.34 -2.83 1.16
CA MET A 78 7.56 -2.41 2.32
C MET A 78 6.06 -2.70 2.16
N ALA A 79 5.51 -2.42 0.98
CA ALA A 79 4.11 -2.70 0.68
C ALA A 79 3.81 -4.21 0.67
N SER A 80 4.69 -5.01 0.07
CA SER A 80 4.58 -6.47 0.01
C SER A 80 4.67 -7.13 1.38
N ASP A 81 5.59 -6.68 2.23
CA ASP A 81 5.70 -7.13 3.62
C ASP A 81 4.43 -6.79 4.41
N ARG A 82 3.93 -5.54 4.30
CA ARG A 82 2.68 -5.14 4.97
C ARG A 82 1.46 -5.91 4.48
N LEU A 83 1.39 -6.25 3.19
CA LEU A 83 0.31 -7.06 2.63
C LEU A 83 0.33 -8.49 3.17
N GLN A 84 1.51 -9.10 3.28
CA GLN A 84 1.65 -10.43 3.89
C GLN A 84 1.15 -10.39 5.34
N ARG A 85 1.53 -9.36 6.11
CA ARG A 85 1.10 -9.15 7.49
C ARG A 85 -0.38 -8.82 7.68
N CYS A 86 -1.05 -8.38 6.61
CA CYS A 86 -2.49 -8.13 6.63
C CYS A 86 -3.31 -9.43 6.61
N ASN A 87 -2.70 -10.55 6.19
CA ASN A 87 -3.36 -11.85 6.12
C ASN A 87 -3.41 -12.50 7.50
N PRO A 88 -4.58 -12.95 8.02
CA PRO A 88 -4.65 -13.68 9.28
C PRO A 88 -3.65 -14.83 9.42
N LEU A 89 -3.33 -15.54 8.32
CA LEU A 89 -2.35 -16.63 8.32
C LEU A 89 -0.92 -16.19 8.66
N SER A 90 -0.55 -14.93 8.36
CA SER A 90 0.78 -14.43 8.71
C SER A 90 0.95 -14.20 10.20
N HIS A 91 -0.12 -13.90 10.92
CA HIS A 91 -0.04 -13.73 12.38
C HIS A 91 0.37 -15.04 13.05
N GLU A 92 -0.10 -16.17 12.52
CA GLU A 92 0.24 -17.50 13.01
C GLU A 92 1.67 -17.92 12.62
N LEU A 93 2.13 -17.53 11.42
CA LEU A 93 3.44 -17.94 10.90
C LEU A 93 4.61 -17.02 11.28
N ALA A 94 4.39 -15.71 11.45
CA ALA A 94 5.47 -14.72 11.50
C ALA A 94 5.99 -14.41 12.92
N GLY A 95 5.31 -14.77 14.01
CA GLY A 95 5.94 -14.68 15.35
C GLY A 95 6.11 -13.28 15.97
N TYR A 96 5.99 -12.19 15.19
CA TYR A 96 6.23 -10.81 15.65
C TYR A 96 5.00 -9.90 15.44
N ILE A 97 4.62 -9.15 16.48
CA ILE A 97 3.61 -8.10 16.40
C ILE A 97 4.30 -6.72 16.39
N TYR A 98 3.83 -5.84 15.53
CA TYR A 98 4.13 -4.41 15.61
C TYR A 98 3.32 -3.78 16.75
N ASP A 99 3.65 -2.58 17.19
CA ASP A 99 2.92 -1.91 18.28
C ASP A 99 1.40 -1.92 18.02
N VAL A 100 0.60 -2.28 19.03
CA VAL A 100 -0.85 -2.44 18.90
C VAL A 100 -1.54 -1.28 19.60
N LYS A 101 -2.26 -0.47 18.84
CA LYS A 101 -3.04 0.64 19.38
C LYS A 101 -4.53 0.37 19.21
N GLY A 102 -5.21 0.09 20.32
CA GLY A 102 -6.66 -0.18 20.32
C GLY A 102 -7.05 -1.44 19.55
N GLY A 103 -6.22 -2.49 19.59
CA GLY A 103 -6.47 -3.76 18.90
C GLY A 103 -6.12 -3.78 17.41
N LYS A 104 -5.55 -2.68 16.87
CA LYS A 104 -5.05 -2.62 15.48
C LYS A 104 -3.53 -2.45 15.44
N LEU A 105 -2.90 -3.02 14.40
CA LEU A 105 -1.46 -2.94 14.15
C LEU A 105 -1.03 -1.53 13.74
N VAL A 106 -0.02 -0.96 14.40
CA VAL A 106 0.60 0.31 14.01
C VAL A 106 1.80 0.02 13.13
N ASP A 107 1.76 0.57 11.92
CA ASP A 107 2.83 0.38 10.95
C ASP A 107 3.03 1.72 10.22
N THR A 108 4.21 2.29 10.42
CA THR A 108 4.63 3.55 9.83
C THR A 108 5.83 3.28 8.92
N MET A 109 5.92 4.03 7.81
CA MET A 109 7.02 3.84 6.84
C MET A 109 8.39 4.11 7.47
N GLU A 110 8.44 4.94 8.51
CA GLU A 110 9.64 5.29 9.26
C GLU A 110 10.25 4.08 9.97
N LEU A 111 9.44 3.08 10.37
CA LEU A 111 9.93 1.84 10.98
C LEU A 111 10.69 0.97 9.98
N PHE A 112 10.40 1.08 8.69
CA PHE A 112 10.97 0.23 7.63
C PHE A 112 11.84 1.01 6.63
N ALA A 113 12.08 2.30 6.91
CA ALA A 113 12.99 3.08 6.10
C ALA A 113 14.38 2.40 6.08
N PRO A 114 15.15 2.49 4.98
CA PRO A 114 16.47 1.85 4.89
C PRO A 114 17.45 2.24 6.01
N ASN A 115 17.20 3.37 6.66
CA ASN A 115 17.97 3.94 7.75
C ASN A 115 17.23 3.92 9.10
N ALA A 116 16.15 3.14 9.22
CA ALA A 116 15.38 3.05 10.45
C ALA A 116 16.21 2.42 11.59
N PRO A 117 16.08 2.91 12.84
CA PRO A 117 16.53 2.14 13.98
C PRO A 117 15.75 0.82 14.01
N GLN A 118 16.41 -0.26 14.43
CA GLN A 118 15.89 -1.63 14.39
C GLN A 118 14.37 -1.73 14.59
N VAL A 119 13.68 -2.40 13.65
CA VAL A 119 12.24 -2.64 13.75
C VAL A 119 11.94 -3.30 15.10
N PRO A 120 11.10 -2.73 15.96
CA PRO A 120 10.77 -3.34 17.23
C PRO A 120 10.06 -4.67 16.97
N ARG A 121 10.70 -5.78 17.35
CA ARG A 121 10.12 -7.12 17.29
C ARG A 121 9.57 -7.46 18.67
N ILE A 122 8.25 -7.36 18.84
CA ILE A 122 7.58 -7.81 20.06
C ILE A 122 7.14 -9.27 19.82
N PRO A 123 7.55 -10.24 20.65
CA PRO A 123 7.11 -11.62 20.49
C PRO A 123 5.58 -11.71 20.64
N LEU A 124 4.94 -12.53 19.81
CA LEU A 124 3.56 -12.96 20.04
C LEU A 124 3.48 -13.57 21.45
N ARG A 125 2.66 -12.96 22.32
CA ARG A 125 2.36 -13.53 23.64
C ARG A 125 1.53 -14.79 23.51
#